data_AF-A0A8C9A480-F1
#
_entry.id   AF-A0A8C9A480-F1
#
_cell.length_a   1.000
_cell.length_b   1.000
_cell.length_c   1.000
_cell.angle_alpha   90.00
_cell.angle_beta   90.00
_cell.angle_gamma   90.00
#
_symmetry.space_group_name_H-M   'P 1'
#
loop_
_entity.id
_entity.type
_entity.pdbx_description
1 polymer ?
#
loop_
_entity_poly.entity_id
_entity_poly.type
_entity_poly.pdbx_seq_one_letter_code
_entity_poly.pdbx_strand_id
1 'polypeptide(L)'
;EELAIQQGQLETILRELQSLKNMQKDAIADFKDITTLLDSLEQGMRSLAPRELISRKLNLGQFKGPIQYMKWREMQSTVSPGLCPLTLDPKTAHPNLVLSKNRTSVWHGDVKQVLPDDPERFDSSVAVLGSKGFTSGKWYWEVEVAKKTKWTLGVVRESIIRKGSCPLTPEQGFWLLRLRNQTDLKALDLPSCSLKLMDKLNRVGIYLDYEGGQVSFYNAKTMIHIYTFSSTFTEKLYPYFCPCLNDGGENKEPLHILHPQ
;
A
#
# COMPACT_ATOMS: atom_id res chain seq x y z
N GLU A 1 -34.62 -84.90 -23.92
CA GLU A 1 -33.95 -84.14 -22.84
C GLU A 1 -33.09 -82.99 -23.35
N GLU A 2 -32.22 -83.23 -24.32
CA GLU A 2 -31.30 -82.20 -24.88
C GLU A 2 -32.00 -80.92 -25.39
N LEU A 3 -33.14 -81.07 -26.06
CA LEU A 3 -33.93 -79.95 -26.59
C LEU A 3 -34.56 -79.08 -25.48
N ALA A 4 -34.95 -79.69 -24.35
CA ALA A 4 -35.47 -78.98 -23.19
C ALA A 4 -34.36 -78.23 -22.43
N ILE A 5 -33.15 -78.79 -22.40
CA ILE A 5 -31.96 -78.14 -21.84
C ILE A 5 -31.58 -76.92 -22.69
N GLN A 6 -31.57 -77.05 -24.01
CA GLN A 6 -31.31 -75.93 -24.93
C GLN A 6 -32.37 -74.83 -24.82
N GLN A 7 -33.65 -75.19 -24.67
CA GLN A 7 -34.72 -74.22 -24.47
C GLN A 7 -34.58 -73.46 -23.14
N GLY A 8 -34.24 -74.15 -22.04
CA GLY A 8 -33.97 -73.53 -20.75
C GLY A 8 -32.73 -72.60 -20.76
N GLN A 9 -31.69 -72.96 -21.51
CA GLN A 9 -30.53 -72.09 -21.73
C GLN A 9 -30.90 -70.84 -22.52
N LEU A 10 -31.71 -70.97 -23.57
CA LEU A 10 -32.18 -69.84 -24.37
C LEU A 10 -33.03 -68.86 -23.55
N GLU A 11 -33.93 -69.36 -22.69
CA GLU A 11 -34.75 -68.53 -21.78
C GLU A 11 -33.91 -67.83 -20.70
N THR A 12 -32.78 -68.42 -20.32
CA THR A 12 -31.84 -67.81 -19.36
C THR A 12 -31.06 -66.67 -20.04
N ILE A 13 -30.51 -66.92 -21.23
CA ILE A 13 -29.81 -65.90 -22.04
C ILE A 13 -30.76 -64.73 -22.36
N LEU A 14 -32.03 -65.01 -22.68
CA LEU A 14 -33.03 -63.97 -22.95
C LEU A 14 -33.26 -63.06 -21.73
N ARG A 15 -33.33 -63.64 -20.53
CA ARG A 15 -33.48 -62.89 -19.27
C ARG A 15 -32.25 -62.04 -18.96
N GLU A 16 -31.05 -62.57 -19.16
CA GLU A 16 -29.80 -61.83 -18.99
C GLU A 16 -29.70 -60.64 -19.97
N LEU A 17 -30.06 -60.84 -21.24
CA LEU A 17 -30.09 -59.77 -22.24
C LEU A 17 -31.12 -58.68 -21.89
N GLN A 18 -32.27 -59.05 -21.34
CA GLN A 18 -33.26 -58.08 -20.87
C GLN A 18 -32.75 -57.28 -19.67
N SER A 19 -32.07 -57.93 -18.72
CA SER A 19 -31.43 -57.28 -17.58
C SER A 19 -30.35 -56.28 -18.03
N LEU A 20 -29.45 -56.71 -18.93
CA LEU A 20 -28.42 -55.85 -19.52
C LEU A 20 -29.01 -54.63 -20.24
N LYS A 21 -30.09 -54.82 -20.99
CA LYS A 21 -30.79 -53.72 -21.68
C LYS A 21 -31.38 -52.70 -20.70
N ASN A 22 -31.90 -53.14 -19.58
CA ASN A 22 -32.44 -52.24 -18.55
C ASN A 22 -31.30 -51.48 -17.85
N MET A 23 -30.22 -52.16 -17.46
CA MET A 23 -29.04 -51.49 -16.88
C MET A 23 -28.43 -50.47 -17.84
N GLN A 24 -28.41 -50.75 -19.15
CA GLN A 24 -27.94 -49.78 -20.15
C GLN A 24 -28.86 -48.55 -20.24
N LYS A 25 -30.17 -48.73 -20.12
CA LYS A 25 -31.12 -47.61 -20.09
C LYS A 25 -30.93 -46.73 -18.86
N ASP A 26 -30.71 -47.34 -17.70
CA ASP A 26 -30.51 -46.62 -16.45
C ASP A 26 -29.20 -45.83 -16.49
N ALA A 27 -28.11 -46.43 -16.98
CA ALA A 27 -26.84 -45.73 -17.18
C ALA A 27 -26.97 -44.54 -18.15
N ILE A 28 -27.73 -44.69 -19.25
CA ILE A 28 -28.00 -43.60 -20.20
C ILE A 28 -28.82 -42.48 -19.54
N ALA A 29 -29.74 -42.81 -18.62
CA ALA A 29 -30.51 -41.82 -17.88
C ALA A 29 -29.61 -41.02 -16.93
N ASP A 30 -28.71 -41.69 -16.20
CA ASP A 30 -27.75 -41.02 -15.31
C ASP A 30 -26.80 -40.09 -16.08
N PHE A 31 -26.36 -40.50 -17.28
CA PHE A 31 -25.56 -39.62 -18.14
C PHE A 31 -26.32 -38.39 -18.64
N LYS A 32 -27.65 -38.49 -18.85
CA LYS A 32 -28.46 -37.34 -19.26
C LYS A 32 -28.45 -36.24 -18.20
N ASP A 33 -28.51 -36.61 -16.92
CA ASP A 33 -28.48 -35.67 -15.81
C ASP A 33 -27.11 -34.95 -15.70
N ILE A 34 -26.02 -35.62 -16.06
CA ILE A 34 -24.70 -35.00 -16.15
C ILE A 34 -24.66 -33.99 -17.31
N THR A 35 -25.20 -34.32 -18.49
CA THR A 35 -25.26 -33.37 -19.61
C THR A 35 -26.13 -32.16 -19.30
N THR A 36 -27.28 -32.32 -18.64
CA THR A 36 -28.13 -31.18 -18.27
C THR A 36 -27.47 -30.29 -17.23
N LEU A 37 -26.69 -30.85 -16.30
CA LEU A 37 -25.85 -30.09 -15.37
C LEU A 37 -24.74 -29.33 -16.11
N LEU A 38 -24.06 -29.95 -17.08
CA LEU A 38 -23.03 -29.28 -17.89
C LEU A 38 -23.60 -28.13 -18.70
N ASP A 39 -24.75 -28.32 -19.34
CA ASP A 39 -25.45 -27.28 -20.10
C ASP A 39 -25.87 -26.12 -19.18
N SER A 40 -26.35 -26.43 -17.98
CA SER A 40 -26.72 -25.43 -16.98
C SER A 40 -25.51 -24.65 -16.46
N LEU A 41 -24.37 -25.32 -16.25
CA LEU A 41 -23.11 -24.69 -15.89
C LEU A 41 -22.59 -23.80 -17.02
N GLU A 42 -22.68 -24.26 -18.26
CA GLU A 42 -22.25 -23.48 -19.43
C GLU A 42 -23.14 -22.25 -19.64
N GLN A 43 -24.46 -22.37 -19.49
CA GLN A 43 -25.37 -21.23 -19.50
C GLN A 43 -25.09 -20.25 -18.34
N GLY A 44 -24.80 -20.77 -17.15
CA GLY A 44 -24.34 -19.97 -16.01
C GLY A 44 -23.07 -19.19 -16.32
N MET A 45 -22.07 -19.84 -16.92
CA MET A 45 -20.82 -19.19 -17.37
C MET A 45 -21.04 -18.19 -18.51
N ARG A 46 -22.00 -18.41 -19.42
CA ARG A 46 -22.34 -17.44 -20.48
C ARG A 46 -23.13 -16.24 -19.95
N SER A 47 -23.92 -16.42 -18.89
CA SER A 47 -24.58 -15.32 -18.15
C SER A 47 -23.57 -14.49 -17.35
N LEU A 48 -22.49 -15.13 -16.91
CA LEU A 48 -21.22 -14.52 -16.55
C LEU A 48 -20.44 -14.21 -17.83
N ALA A 49 -21.05 -13.48 -18.77
CA ALA A 49 -20.25 -12.63 -19.64
C ALA A 49 -19.22 -11.98 -18.71
N PRO A 50 -17.91 -11.93 -19.06
CA PRO A 50 -17.04 -11.06 -18.34
C PRO A 50 -17.72 -9.69 -18.46
N ARG A 51 -18.45 -9.28 -17.40
CA ARG A 51 -18.29 -7.93 -16.89
C ARG A 51 -16.79 -7.88 -16.92
N GLU A 52 -16.25 -7.13 -17.88
CA GLU A 52 -14.83 -6.83 -17.88
C GLU A 52 -14.55 -6.69 -16.42
N LEU A 53 -13.77 -7.63 -15.88
CA LEU A 53 -13.27 -7.48 -14.54
C LEU A 53 -12.52 -6.22 -14.79
N ILE A 54 -13.16 -5.07 -14.48
CA ILE A 54 -12.57 -3.79 -14.68
C ILE A 54 -11.36 -4.07 -13.82
N SER A 55 -10.22 -4.18 -14.47
CA SER A 55 -8.98 -4.05 -13.78
C SER A 55 -8.99 -2.56 -13.40
N ARG A 56 -9.92 -2.16 -12.52
CA ARG A 56 -9.60 -1.65 -11.22
C ARG A 56 -8.50 -2.59 -10.79
N LYS A 57 -7.28 -2.28 -11.25
CA LYS A 57 -6.05 -2.57 -10.53
C LYS A 57 -6.51 -2.48 -9.10
N LEU A 58 -6.67 -3.64 -8.44
CA LEU A 58 -6.93 -3.64 -7.02
C LEU A 58 -5.84 -2.71 -6.51
N ASN A 59 -6.22 -1.58 -5.92
CA ASN A 59 -5.25 -0.61 -5.43
C ASN A 59 -4.57 -1.33 -4.28
N LEU A 60 -3.56 -2.13 -4.61
CA LEU A 60 -2.96 -3.11 -3.74
C LEU A 60 -2.40 -2.36 -2.52
N GLY A 61 -1.97 -1.10 -2.68
CA GLY A 61 -1.62 -0.19 -1.60
C GLY A 61 -2.73 -0.01 -0.56
N GLN A 62 -4.01 0.05 -0.95
CA GLN A 62 -5.12 0.14 0.01
C GLN A 62 -5.20 -1.08 0.94
N PHE A 63 -4.78 -2.27 0.49
CA PHE A 63 -4.93 -3.54 1.23
C PHE A 63 -3.61 -4.13 1.76
N LYS A 64 -2.49 -3.98 1.03
CA LYS A 64 -1.18 -4.57 1.36
C LYS A 64 -0.55 -3.92 2.58
N GLY A 65 -0.51 -2.59 2.64
CA GLY A 65 0.10 -1.86 3.75
C GLY A 65 -0.60 -2.15 5.09
N PRO A 66 -1.93 -1.93 5.19
CA PRO A 66 -2.65 -2.15 6.44
C PRO A 66 -2.63 -3.60 6.87
N ILE A 67 -2.82 -4.58 5.98
CA ILE A 67 -2.90 -6.00 6.41
C ILE A 67 -1.52 -6.53 6.85
N GLN A 68 -0.44 -6.18 6.12
CA GLN A 68 0.90 -6.60 6.52
C GLN A 68 1.34 -5.94 7.82
N TYR A 69 1.05 -4.64 7.99
CA TYR A 69 1.35 -3.93 9.23
C TYR A 69 0.43 -4.33 10.40
N MET A 70 -0.86 -4.59 10.17
CA MET A 70 -1.78 -5.08 11.21
C MET A 70 -1.32 -6.45 11.71
N LYS A 71 -1.00 -7.38 10.79
CA LYS A 71 -0.39 -8.66 11.17
C LYS A 71 0.94 -8.47 11.89
N TRP A 72 1.81 -7.58 11.43
CA TRP A 72 3.08 -7.29 12.09
C TRP A 72 2.89 -6.68 13.50
N ARG A 73 1.98 -5.72 13.69
CA ARG A 73 1.65 -5.15 15.01
C ARG A 73 1.11 -6.19 15.96
N GLU A 74 0.24 -7.08 15.47
CA GLU A 74 -0.24 -8.22 16.25
C GLU A 74 0.92 -9.17 16.63
N MET A 75 1.84 -9.41 15.69
CA MET A 75 3.04 -10.25 15.88
C MET A 75 4.17 -9.56 16.67
N GLN A 76 4.09 -8.26 16.94
CA GLN A 76 5.16 -7.48 17.59
C GLN A 76 5.45 -7.97 19.02
N SER A 77 4.45 -8.62 19.66
CA SER A 77 4.60 -9.31 20.95
C SER A 77 5.43 -10.60 20.87
N THR A 78 5.62 -11.16 19.68
CA THR A 78 6.20 -12.50 19.45
C THR A 78 7.49 -12.45 18.61
N VAL A 79 7.65 -11.43 17.76
CA VAL A 79 8.85 -11.22 16.94
C VAL A 79 9.20 -9.73 17.00
N SER A 80 10.38 -9.43 17.52
CA SER A 80 11.01 -8.12 17.39
C SER A 80 12.00 -8.18 16.22
N PRO A 81 11.59 -8.00 14.94
CA PRO A 81 12.59 -7.72 13.94
C PRO A 81 13.19 -6.37 14.34
N GLY A 82 14.52 -6.31 14.46
CA GLY A 82 15.24 -5.07 14.73
C GLY A 82 14.91 -4.04 13.66
N LEU A 83 13.84 -3.27 13.87
CA LEU A 83 13.47 -2.16 13.02
C LEU A 83 14.59 -1.15 13.16
N CYS A 84 15.38 -1.01 12.10
CA CYS A 84 16.43 0.00 12.05
C CYS A 84 15.78 1.36 12.35
N PRO A 85 16.12 2.01 13.47
CA PRO A 85 15.45 3.24 13.89
C PRO A 85 15.71 4.31 12.83
N LEU A 86 14.64 4.81 12.23
CA LEU A 86 14.70 5.90 11.27
C LEU A 86 15.07 7.21 12.00
N THR A 87 16.20 7.79 11.63
CA THR A 87 16.65 9.09 12.18
C THR A 87 16.75 10.12 11.07
N LEU A 88 16.84 11.39 11.44
CA LEU A 88 16.99 12.52 10.54
C LEU A 88 18.48 12.80 10.26
N ASP A 89 18.81 13.21 9.04
CA ASP A 89 20.18 13.55 8.64
C ASP A 89 20.46 15.07 8.77
N PRO A 90 21.29 15.50 9.75
CA PRO A 90 21.65 16.91 9.91
C PRO A 90 22.37 17.52 8.70
N LYS A 91 23.03 16.72 7.85
CA LYS A 91 23.71 17.22 6.65
C LYS A 91 22.72 17.74 5.60
N THR A 92 21.53 17.16 5.57
CA THR A 92 20.49 17.54 4.61
C THR A 92 19.61 18.69 5.12
N ALA A 93 19.56 18.88 6.44
CA ALA A 93 18.63 19.79 7.09
C ALA A 93 18.84 21.25 6.69
N HIS A 94 17.75 21.91 6.31
CA HIS A 94 17.73 23.35 6.09
C HIS A 94 18.21 24.12 7.35
N PRO A 95 18.99 25.21 7.22
CA PRO A 95 19.60 25.89 8.37
C PRO A 95 18.64 26.45 9.45
N ASN A 96 17.38 26.72 9.09
CA ASN A 96 16.33 27.11 10.06
C ASN A 96 15.70 25.93 10.80
N LEU A 97 16.08 24.67 10.51
CA LEU A 97 15.51 23.51 11.18
C LEU A 97 16.33 23.11 12.40
N VAL A 98 15.64 22.87 13.49
CA VAL A 98 16.24 22.33 14.71
C VAL A 98 15.86 20.86 14.82
N LEU A 99 16.87 20.03 15.09
CA LEU A 99 16.71 18.58 15.29
C LEU A 99 16.83 18.25 16.77
N SER A 100 16.03 17.29 17.26
CA SER A 100 16.22 16.75 18.61
C SER A 100 17.56 16.03 18.73
N LYS A 101 18.07 15.88 19.97
CA LYS A 101 19.33 15.18 20.26
C LYS A 101 19.39 13.75 19.69
N ASN A 102 18.27 13.03 19.76
CA ASN A 102 18.13 11.67 19.22
C ASN A 102 17.79 11.64 17.72
N ARG A 103 17.67 12.80 17.06
CA ARG A 103 17.37 12.95 15.63
C ARG A 103 16.07 12.27 15.19
N THR A 104 15.07 12.24 16.07
CA THR A 104 13.74 11.73 15.73
C THR A 104 12.68 12.84 15.64
N SER A 105 13.00 14.07 16.02
CA SER A 105 12.11 15.22 15.90
C SER A 105 12.74 16.37 15.11
N VAL A 106 11.90 17.10 14.38
CA VAL A 106 12.28 18.32 13.67
C VAL A 106 11.21 19.40 13.74
N TRP A 107 11.63 20.63 13.97
CA TRP A 107 10.78 21.82 13.96
C TRP A 107 11.51 23.01 13.35
N HIS A 108 10.74 24.05 13.01
CA HIS A 108 11.30 25.31 12.54
C HIS A 108 11.77 26.13 13.75
N GLY A 109 13.05 26.50 13.77
CA GLY A 109 13.61 27.42 14.75
C GLY A 109 13.47 28.87 14.31
N ASP A 110 13.53 29.78 15.28
CA ASP A 110 13.43 31.23 15.01
C ASP A 110 14.75 31.83 14.52
N VAL A 111 15.87 31.14 14.76
CA VAL A 111 17.22 31.58 14.39
C VAL A 111 17.80 30.66 13.32
N LYS A 112 18.27 31.26 12.23
CA LYS A 112 19.02 30.57 11.19
C LYS A 112 20.38 30.14 11.73
N GLN A 113 20.68 28.84 11.68
CA GLN A 113 21.99 28.33 12.06
C GLN A 113 23.05 28.67 11.00
N VAL A 114 24.29 28.90 11.45
CA VAL A 114 25.44 29.06 10.56
C VAL A 114 25.99 27.68 10.25
N LEU A 115 25.66 27.15 9.08
CA LEU A 115 26.08 25.82 8.61
C LEU A 115 26.71 25.93 7.21
N PRO A 116 27.64 25.03 6.84
CA PRO A 116 28.17 24.97 5.49
C PRO A 116 27.08 24.71 4.45
N ASP A 117 27.21 25.33 3.28
CA ASP A 117 26.27 25.16 2.17
C ASP A 117 26.60 23.92 1.33
N ASP A 118 26.56 22.75 1.98
CA ASP A 118 26.83 21.46 1.32
C ASP A 118 25.79 21.15 0.23
N PRO A 119 26.14 20.49 -0.88
CA PRO A 119 25.19 20.12 -1.94
C PRO A 119 23.96 19.34 -1.43
N GLU A 120 24.13 18.53 -0.40
CA GLU A 120 23.09 17.71 0.20
C GLU A 120 22.05 18.52 1.00
N ARG A 121 22.40 19.76 1.39
CA ARG A 121 21.59 20.61 2.26
C ARG A 121 20.51 21.35 1.50
N PHE A 122 19.28 21.34 2.01
CA PHE A 122 18.23 22.21 1.49
C PHE A 122 18.49 23.68 1.83
N ASP A 123 18.36 24.57 0.84
CA ASP A 123 18.54 26.03 1.03
C ASP A 123 17.22 26.81 1.00
N SER A 124 16.22 26.31 0.28
CA SER A 124 14.96 27.00 -0.02
C SER A 124 13.77 26.27 0.58
N SER A 125 13.79 24.94 0.53
CA SER A 125 12.80 24.12 1.22
C SER A 125 13.20 23.96 2.68
N VAL A 126 12.31 24.34 3.62
CA VAL A 126 12.48 24.05 5.05
C VAL A 126 12.23 22.57 5.34
N ALA A 127 13.13 21.72 4.84
CA ALA A 127 13.04 20.26 4.87
C ALA A 127 14.34 19.59 5.33
N VAL A 128 14.21 18.31 5.65
CA VAL A 128 15.29 17.40 6.04
C VAL A 128 14.96 15.98 5.54
N LEU A 129 15.98 15.20 5.22
CA LEU A 129 15.84 13.79 4.84
C LEU A 129 16.08 12.84 6.03
N GLY A 130 15.56 11.63 5.92
CA GLY A 130 16.00 10.52 6.74
C GLY A 130 17.47 10.16 6.48
N SER A 131 18.18 9.70 7.49
CA SER A 131 19.59 9.26 7.41
C SER A 131 19.76 7.96 6.63
N LYS A 132 18.70 7.15 6.56
CA LYS A 132 18.68 5.91 5.80
C LYS A 132 17.81 6.08 4.55
N GLY A 133 18.40 5.78 3.40
CA GLY A 133 17.67 5.61 2.15
C GLY A 133 17.42 4.13 1.82
N PHE A 134 16.51 3.89 0.89
CA PHE A 134 16.02 2.56 0.52
C PHE A 134 16.16 2.32 -0.98
N THR A 135 16.76 1.19 -1.35
CA THR A 135 16.93 0.74 -2.75
C THR A 135 16.13 -0.51 -3.08
N SER A 136 15.47 -1.09 -2.08
CA SER A 136 14.72 -2.35 -2.18
C SER A 136 13.86 -2.56 -0.94
N GLY A 137 12.92 -3.49 -1.04
CA GLY A 137 12.09 -3.99 0.04
C GLY A 137 10.91 -3.09 0.37
N LYS A 138 10.29 -3.43 1.51
CA LYS A 138 9.11 -2.77 2.05
C LYS A 138 9.43 -2.12 3.37
N TRP A 139 9.04 -0.86 3.50
CA TRP A 139 9.36 -0.04 4.66
C TRP A 139 8.12 0.68 5.15
N TYR A 140 8.02 0.82 6.46
CA TYR A 140 6.94 1.55 7.10
C TYR A 140 7.48 2.39 8.25
N TRP A 141 7.01 3.62 8.38
CA TRP A 141 7.26 4.46 9.54
C TRP A 141 6.07 5.35 9.82
N GLU A 142 5.95 5.79 11.07
CA GLU A 142 4.89 6.67 11.53
C GLU A 142 5.47 8.02 11.97
N VAL A 143 4.74 9.09 11.66
CA VAL A 143 5.09 10.45 12.05
C VAL A 143 3.92 11.06 12.82
N GLU A 144 4.18 11.54 14.02
CA GLU A 144 3.22 12.33 14.78
C GLU A 144 3.16 13.78 14.26
N VAL A 145 1.93 14.24 14.02
CA VAL A 145 1.62 15.55 13.41
C VAL A 145 0.51 16.32 14.15
N ALA A 146 -0.01 15.77 15.25
CA ALA A 146 -1.27 16.16 15.89
C ALA A 146 -1.42 17.62 16.30
N LYS A 147 -0.30 18.32 16.55
CA LYS A 147 -0.27 19.70 17.02
C LYS A 147 0.25 20.70 15.97
N LYS A 148 0.32 20.27 14.70
CA LYS A 148 0.79 21.11 13.60
C LYS A 148 -0.37 21.52 12.69
N THR A 149 -0.27 22.73 12.15
CA THR A 149 -1.24 23.29 11.20
C THR A 149 -0.79 23.13 9.75
N LYS A 150 0.52 23.00 9.52
CA LYS A 150 1.13 22.84 8.21
C LYS A 150 2.31 21.86 8.28
N TRP A 151 2.38 20.94 7.33
CA TRP A 151 3.52 20.04 7.13
C TRP A 151 3.49 19.42 5.73
N THR A 152 4.64 18.88 5.31
CA THR A 152 4.73 18.03 4.12
C THR A 152 5.58 16.81 4.46
N LEU A 153 5.09 15.63 4.13
CA LEU A 153 5.71 14.32 4.44
C LEU A 153 5.71 13.43 3.21
N GLY A 154 6.67 12.52 3.10
CA GLY A 154 6.63 11.48 2.07
C GLY A 154 8.00 10.88 1.80
N VAL A 155 8.27 10.56 0.54
CA VAL A 155 9.58 10.09 0.08
C VAL A 155 10.04 10.86 -1.15
N VAL A 156 11.35 10.93 -1.31
CA VAL A 156 12.01 11.58 -2.44
C VAL A 156 13.11 10.72 -3.02
N ARG A 157 13.41 10.92 -4.30
CA ARG A 157 14.59 10.36 -4.97
C ARG A 157 15.90 10.96 -4.41
N GLU A 158 17.00 10.23 -4.52
CA GLU A 158 18.33 10.70 -4.08
C GLU A 158 18.77 11.94 -4.89
N SER A 159 18.48 11.93 -6.19
CA SER A 159 18.90 12.95 -7.16
C SER A 159 18.04 14.22 -7.20
N ILE A 160 17.08 14.41 -6.29
CA ILE A 160 16.24 15.62 -6.31
C ILE A 160 17.08 16.89 -6.23
N ILE A 161 16.58 17.96 -6.84
CA ILE A 161 17.17 19.29 -6.70
C ILE A 161 16.88 19.80 -5.28
N ARG A 162 17.93 20.03 -4.51
CA ARG A 162 17.85 20.52 -3.11
C ARG A 162 18.09 22.03 -2.98
N LYS A 163 18.58 22.64 -4.04
CA LYS A 163 18.92 24.06 -4.12
C LYS A 163 17.87 24.83 -4.93
N GLY A 164 17.53 26.02 -4.49
CA GLY A 164 16.49 26.84 -5.12
C GLY A 164 15.10 26.23 -5.05
N SER A 165 14.23 26.70 -5.95
CA SER A 165 12.84 26.25 -6.04
C SER A 165 12.70 25.19 -7.14
N CYS A 166 12.06 24.07 -6.81
CA CYS A 166 11.73 23.00 -7.74
C CYS A 166 10.26 22.57 -7.54
N PRO A 167 9.51 22.26 -8.60
CA PRO A 167 8.18 21.68 -8.47
C PRO A 167 8.20 20.38 -7.66
N LEU A 168 7.36 20.32 -6.63
CA LEU A 168 7.22 19.14 -5.78
C LEU A 168 6.25 18.14 -6.41
N THR A 169 6.68 17.46 -7.48
CA THR A 169 5.86 16.50 -8.24
C THR A 169 6.54 15.12 -8.34
N PRO A 170 5.79 14.04 -8.63
CA PRO A 170 6.35 12.71 -8.83
C PRO A 170 7.37 12.65 -9.97
N GLU A 171 7.16 13.42 -11.03
CA GLU A 171 8.08 13.53 -12.17
C GLU A 171 9.44 14.09 -11.74
N GLN A 172 9.46 15.04 -10.80
CA GLN A 172 10.68 15.59 -10.19
C GLN A 172 11.21 14.73 -9.04
N GLY A 173 10.62 13.55 -8.80
CA GLY A 173 11.05 12.61 -7.78
C GLY A 173 10.50 12.85 -6.38
N PHE A 174 9.35 13.52 -6.26
CA PHE A 174 8.68 13.80 -5.00
C PHE A 174 7.32 13.09 -4.91
N TRP A 175 7.15 12.20 -3.93
CA TRP A 175 5.85 11.57 -3.60
C TRP A 175 5.42 12.01 -2.22
N LEU A 176 4.72 13.16 -2.17
CA LEU A 176 4.49 13.90 -0.95
C LEU A 176 3.01 14.09 -0.63
N LEU A 177 2.67 13.95 0.63
CA LEU A 177 1.40 14.34 1.24
C LEU A 177 1.59 15.67 1.98
N ARG A 178 0.72 16.64 1.71
CA ARG A 178 0.82 18.00 2.23
C ARG A 178 -0.44 18.38 2.99
N LEU A 179 -0.29 18.88 4.21
CA LEU A 179 -1.36 19.53 4.96
C LEU A 179 -1.10 21.04 5.03
N ARG A 180 -2.12 21.86 4.74
CA ARG A 180 -2.12 23.30 4.99
C ARG A 180 -3.38 23.69 5.75
N ASN A 181 -3.29 24.75 6.56
CA ASN A 181 -4.41 25.34 7.30
C ASN A 181 -5.22 24.31 8.11
N GLN A 182 -4.56 23.29 8.67
CA GLN A 182 -5.12 22.16 9.41
C GLN A 182 -6.07 21.21 8.63
N THR A 183 -6.66 21.64 7.51
CA THR A 183 -7.73 20.90 6.81
C THR A 183 -7.46 20.66 5.32
N ASP A 184 -6.63 21.47 4.66
CA ASP A 184 -6.30 21.32 3.24
C ASP A 184 -5.24 20.22 3.07
N LEU A 185 -5.70 18.97 3.03
CA LEU A 185 -4.86 17.80 2.77
C LEU A 185 -4.82 17.52 1.27
N LYS A 186 -3.60 17.48 0.70
CA LYS A 186 -3.36 17.22 -0.72
C LYS A 186 -2.26 16.20 -0.93
N ALA A 187 -2.49 15.25 -1.81
CA ALA A 187 -1.42 14.50 -2.44
C ALA A 187 -0.84 15.35 -3.58
N LEU A 188 0.47 15.60 -3.55
CA LEU A 188 1.18 16.38 -4.56
C LEU A 188 1.46 15.51 -5.80
N ASP A 189 0.41 14.94 -6.37
CA ASP A 189 0.44 14.20 -7.64
C ASP A 189 0.34 15.18 -8.84
N LEU A 190 0.32 14.66 -10.06
CA LEU A 190 0.12 15.45 -11.28
C LEU A 190 -1.13 14.96 -12.05
N PRO A 191 -2.26 15.70 -11.99
CA PRO A 191 -2.51 16.91 -11.19
C PRO A 191 -2.63 16.60 -9.68
N SER A 192 -2.42 17.63 -8.84
CA SER A 192 -2.51 17.44 -7.38
C SER A 192 -3.92 17.03 -6.96
N CYS A 193 -4.03 16.07 -6.05
CA CYS A 193 -5.30 15.52 -5.59
C CYS A 193 -5.66 16.08 -4.21
N SER A 194 -6.77 16.81 -4.11
CA SER A 194 -7.34 17.25 -2.82
C SER A 194 -8.07 16.11 -2.14
N LEU A 195 -7.77 15.88 -0.87
CA LEU A 195 -8.26 14.75 -0.09
C LEU A 195 -9.18 15.24 1.03
N LYS A 196 -10.30 14.55 1.23
CA LYS A 196 -11.22 14.85 2.33
C LYS A 196 -10.71 14.22 3.62
N LEU A 197 -10.48 15.05 4.64
CA LEU A 197 -10.18 14.58 5.98
C LEU A 197 -11.48 14.14 6.67
N MET A 198 -11.65 12.84 6.89
CA MET A 198 -12.84 12.31 7.59
C MET A 198 -12.73 12.51 9.11
N ASP A 199 -11.52 12.36 9.64
CA ASP A 199 -11.20 12.46 11.08
C ASP A 199 -9.90 13.23 11.30
N LYS A 200 -9.66 13.66 12.54
CA LYS A 200 -8.41 14.33 12.91
C LYS A 200 -7.19 13.43 12.62
N LEU A 201 -6.31 13.90 11.73
CA LEU A 201 -5.09 13.21 11.36
C LEU A 201 -3.95 13.57 12.33
N ASN A 202 -3.84 12.80 13.41
CA ASN A 202 -2.81 13.00 14.43
C ASN A 202 -1.48 12.32 14.11
N ARG A 203 -1.55 11.24 13.33
CA ARG A 203 -0.40 10.40 13.01
C ARG A 203 -0.52 9.89 11.58
N VAL A 204 0.55 10.08 10.81
CA VAL A 204 0.62 9.65 9.41
C VAL A 204 1.53 8.44 9.33
N GLY A 205 1.00 7.33 8.82
CA GLY A 205 1.78 6.15 8.45
C GLY A 205 2.21 6.26 7.00
N ILE A 206 3.48 6.03 6.71
CA ILE A 206 4.04 6.07 5.37
C ILE A 206 4.59 4.69 5.06
N TYR A 207 4.10 4.09 3.98
CA TYR A 207 4.48 2.77 3.51
C TYR A 207 5.15 2.90 2.13
N LEU A 208 6.35 2.35 1.99
CA LEU A 208 7.07 2.22 0.75
C LEU A 208 7.12 0.73 0.37
N ASP A 209 6.66 0.40 -0.84
CA ASP A 209 6.89 -0.89 -1.50
C ASP A 209 7.77 -0.60 -2.72
N TYR A 210 9.08 -0.81 -2.59
CA TYR A 210 10.03 -0.36 -3.60
C TYR A 210 9.84 -1.15 -4.91
N GLU A 211 9.86 -2.48 -4.85
CA GLU A 211 9.64 -3.34 -6.01
C GLU A 211 8.20 -3.26 -6.52
N GLY A 212 7.23 -3.09 -5.61
CA GLY A 212 5.83 -2.90 -5.97
C GLY A 212 5.49 -1.50 -6.49
N GLY A 213 6.47 -0.59 -6.51
CA GLY A 213 6.34 0.75 -7.10
C GLY A 213 5.33 1.64 -6.38
N GLN A 214 5.20 1.55 -5.05
CA GLN A 214 4.14 2.24 -4.31
C GLN A 214 4.63 3.03 -3.11
N VAL A 215 4.06 4.23 -2.95
CA VAL A 215 4.15 5.03 -1.72
C VAL A 215 2.74 5.26 -1.23
N SER A 216 2.39 4.71 -0.06
CA SER A 216 1.04 4.80 0.49
C SER A 216 1.03 5.51 1.83
N PHE A 217 -0.03 6.28 2.07
CA PHE A 217 -0.25 7.08 3.26
C PHE A 217 -1.51 6.59 3.98
N TYR A 218 -1.45 6.55 5.31
CA TYR A 218 -2.55 6.12 6.17
C TYR A 218 -2.68 7.03 7.38
N ASN A 219 -3.88 7.10 7.93
CA ASN A 219 -4.04 7.47 9.33
C ASN A 219 -3.50 6.30 10.16
N ALA A 220 -2.33 6.46 10.78
CA ALA A 220 -1.67 5.35 11.49
C ALA A 220 -2.43 4.86 12.72
N LYS A 221 -3.35 5.67 13.28
CA LYS A 221 -4.18 5.26 14.41
C LYS A 221 -5.32 4.35 13.95
N THR A 222 -6.08 4.77 12.93
CA THR A 222 -7.25 4.03 12.44
C THR A 222 -6.91 3.03 11.34
N MET A 223 -5.68 3.07 10.82
CA MET A 223 -5.22 2.36 9.63
C MET A 223 -6.02 2.64 8.36
N ILE A 224 -6.83 3.71 8.37
CA ILE A 224 -7.59 4.14 7.20
C ILE A 224 -6.61 4.69 6.16
N HIS A 225 -6.72 4.15 4.94
CA HIS A 225 -5.97 4.61 3.77
C HIS A 225 -6.32 6.06 3.44
N ILE A 226 -5.29 6.86 3.16
CA ILE A 226 -5.41 8.26 2.75
C ILE A 226 -5.18 8.37 1.25
N TYR A 227 -4.04 7.88 0.77
CA TYR A 227 -3.65 8.02 -0.63
C TYR A 227 -2.51 7.07 -1.00
N THR A 228 -2.40 6.68 -2.27
CA THR A 228 -1.28 5.88 -2.80
C THR A 228 -0.79 6.46 -4.11
N PHE A 229 0.51 6.74 -4.18
CA PHE A 229 1.22 6.97 -5.43
C PHE A 229 1.69 5.64 -6.02
N SER A 230 1.69 5.58 -7.35
CA SER A 230 2.31 4.49 -8.11
C SER A 230 3.42 5.04 -8.99
N SER A 231 4.60 4.43 -8.95
CA SER A 231 5.74 4.82 -9.78
C SER A 231 6.73 3.67 -9.96
N THR A 232 7.65 3.81 -10.90
CA THR A 232 8.80 2.89 -11.02
C THR A 232 10.00 3.57 -10.38
N PHE A 233 10.56 2.95 -9.34
CA PHE A 233 11.74 3.47 -8.66
C PHE A 233 13.01 2.85 -9.23
N THR A 234 13.93 3.70 -9.62
CA THR A 234 15.20 3.32 -10.29
C THR A 234 16.42 3.74 -9.48
N GLU A 235 16.22 4.43 -8.37
CA GLU A 235 17.28 4.95 -7.52
C GLU A 235 16.85 4.92 -6.05
N LYS A 236 17.82 5.17 -5.17
CA LYS A 236 17.59 5.20 -3.73
C LYS A 236 16.56 6.27 -3.37
N LEU A 237 15.62 5.91 -2.50
CA LEU A 237 14.62 6.82 -1.96
C LEU A 237 14.91 7.17 -0.50
N TYR A 238 14.67 8.42 -0.13
CA TYR A 238 14.80 8.90 1.25
C TYR A 238 13.45 9.37 1.80
N PRO A 239 13.14 9.08 3.07
CA PRO A 239 12.06 9.74 3.79
C PRO A 239 12.27 11.26 3.80
N TYR A 240 11.19 12.00 3.57
CA TYR A 240 11.19 13.46 3.48
C TYR A 240 10.30 14.07 4.55
N PHE A 241 10.84 15.07 5.25
CA PHE A 241 10.16 15.77 6.34
C PHE A 241 10.28 17.28 6.18
N CYS A 242 9.16 17.96 6.14
CA CYS A 242 9.09 19.41 6.10
C CYS A 242 8.08 19.90 7.15
N PRO A 243 8.54 20.42 8.31
CA PRO A 243 7.64 20.91 9.37
C PRO A 243 6.93 22.22 9.00
N CYS A 244 7.26 22.82 7.85
CA CYS A 244 6.82 24.16 7.43
C CYS A 244 7.28 25.25 8.41
N LEU A 245 6.90 26.51 8.15
CA LEU A 245 7.25 27.65 8.98
C LEU A 245 6.49 27.62 10.31
N ASN A 246 6.98 28.40 11.29
CA ASN A 246 6.39 28.51 12.62
C ASN A 246 5.02 29.23 12.64
N ASP A 247 4.71 30.07 11.64
CA ASP A 247 3.46 30.85 11.55
C ASP A 247 3.15 31.63 12.85
N GLY A 248 4.12 32.41 13.36
CA GLY A 248 3.92 33.18 14.59
C GLY A 248 3.74 32.35 15.87
N GLY A 249 4.05 31.05 15.84
CA GLY A 249 3.91 30.13 16.96
C GLY A 249 2.81 29.10 16.80
N GLU A 250 1.90 29.27 15.85
CA GLU A 250 0.76 28.35 15.63
C GLU A 250 1.21 26.98 15.13
N ASN A 251 2.36 26.89 14.45
CA ASN A 251 2.89 25.66 13.88
C ASN A 251 4.25 25.24 14.49
N LYS A 252 4.57 25.74 15.69
CA LYS A 252 5.87 25.53 16.38
C LYS A 252 6.19 24.08 16.72
N GLU A 253 5.17 23.27 16.90
CA GLU A 253 5.32 21.89 17.38
C GLU A 253 6.09 21.03 16.36
N PRO A 254 6.87 20.05 16.83
CA PRO A 254 7.72 19.25 15.95
C PRO A 254 6.94 18.23 15.15
N LEU A 255 7.51 17.83 14.01
CA LEU A 255 7.27 16.50 13.45
C LEU A 255 8.10 15.52 14.26
N HIS A 256 7.50 14.40 14.70
CA HIS A 256 8.19 13.38 15.49
C HIS A 256 8.04 12.00 14.86
N ILE A 257 9.17 11.36 14.56
CA ILE A 257 9.24 9.97 14.09
C ILE A 257 9.02 9.06 15.27
N LEU A 258 8.05 8.16 15.13
CA LEU A 258 7.73 7.17 16.15
C LEU A 258 8.48 5.88 15.89
N HIS A 259 9.13 5.38 16.94
CA HIS A 259 9.69 4.04 16.95
C HIS A 259 8.76 3.13 17.75
N PRO A 260 8.47 1.92 17.25
CA PRO A 260 7.77 0.93 18.04
C PRO A 260 8.53 0.67 19.34
N GLN A 261 7.79 0.69 20.45
CA GLN A 261 8.26 0.29 21.77
C GLN A 261 8.20 -1.23 21.91
#